data_AF-A0A0B1SHS9-F1
#
_entry.id   AF-A0A0B1SHS9-F1
#
_cell.length_a   1.000
_cell.length_b   1.000
_cell.length_c   1.000
_cell.angle_alpha   90.00
_cell.angle_beta   90.00
_cell.angle_gamma   90.00
#
_symmetry.space_group_name_H-M   'P 1'
#
loop_
_entity.id
_entity.type
_entity.pdbx_description
1 polymer ?
#
loop_
_entity_poly.entity_id
_entity_poly.type
_entity_poly.pdbx_seq_one_letter_code
_entity_poly.pdbx_strand_id
1 'polypeptide(L)' 'MCKTLSALPTAGVLKTGECAQILIAIADSCDENGKIEIAYVCIDDSIEQFNRKIYNASQKTSLQLCIVFR' A
#
# COMPACT_ATOMS: atom_id res chain seq x y z
N MET A 1 20.31 6.67 -2.24
CA MET A 1 19.23 6.22 -3.14
C MET A 1 18.09 7.21 -3.05
N CYS A 2 17.77 7.91 -4.13
CA CYS A 2 16.60 8.78 -4.19
C CYS A 2 15.35 7.89 -4.30
N LYS A 3 14.33 8.10 -3.46
CA LYS A 3 13.05 7.37 -3.59
C LYS A 3 12.29 8.00 -4.75
N THR A 4 12.27 7.34 -5.89
CA THR A 4 11.55 7.78 -7.09
C THR A 4 10.04 7.56 -6.98
N LEU A 5 9.59 6.74 -6.03
CA LEU A 5 8.19 6.48 -5.71
C LEU A 5 7.94 6.62 -4.20
N SER A 6 6.84 7.28 -3.84
CA SER A 6 6.37 7.38 -2.45
C SER A 6 4.85 7.29 -2.37
N ALA A 7 4.35 6.78 -1.24
CA ALA A 7 2.93 6.65 -0.97
C ALA A 7 2.61 7.17 0.45
N LEU A 8 1.45 7.79 0.62
CA LEU A 8 0.96 8.24 1.93
C LEU A 8 -0.57 8.08 2.04
N PRO A 9 -1.09 7.42 3.10
CA PRO A 9 -0.35 6.61 4.08
C PRO A 9 0.23 5.35 3.44
N THR A 10 1.29 4.78 4.02
CA THR A 10 1.89 3.51 3.55
C THR A 10 1.23 2.27 4.17
N ALA A 11 0.50 2.44 5.27
CA ALA A 11 -0.23 1.39 5.95
C ALA A 11 -1.34 1.99 6.83
N GLY A 12 -2.38 1.20 7.10
CA GLY A 12 -3.50 1.62 7.92
C GLY A 12 -4.42 0.44 8.24
N VAL A 13 -5.52 0.73 8.93
CA VAL A 13 -6.63 -0.19 9.18
C VAL A 13 -7.88 0.44 8.58
N LEU A 14 -8.71 -0.39 7.95
CA LEU A 14 -10.02 -0.02 7.43
C LEU A 14 -11.07 -0.92 8.07
N LYS A 15 -12.14 -0.32 8.58
CA LYS A 15 -13.32 -1.07 9.02
C LYS A 15 -14.17 -1.46 7.83
N THR A 16 -15.07 -2.41 8.04
CA THR A 16 -16.03 -2.84 7.03
C THR A 16 -16.83 -1.66 6.49
N GLY A 17 -16.79 -1.47 5.17
CA GLY A 17 -17.47 -0.37 4.48
C GLY A 17 -16.71 0.95 4.42
N GLU A 18 -15.55 1.06 5.09
CA GLU A 18 -14.70 2.25 4.98
C GLU A 18 -13.86 2.24 3.69
N CYS A 19 -13.51 3.45 3.25
CA CYS A 19 -12.63 3.68 2.11
C CYS A 19 -11.46 4.57 2.55
N ALA A 20 -10.26 4.25 2.11
CA ALA A 20 -9.09 5.11 2.25
C ALA A 20 -8.60 5.61 0.88
N GLN A 21 -7.97 6.78 0.90
CA GLN A 21 -7.24 7.32 -0.24
C GLN A 21 -5.74 7.22 0.04
N ILE A 22 -4.97 6.81 -0.96
CA ILE A 22 -3.51 6.76 -0.91
C ILE A 22 -3.00 7.75 -1.95
N LEU A 23 -2.25 8.75 -1.49
CA LEU A 23 -1.53 9.67 -2.35
C LEU A 23 -0.25 9.00 -2.82
N ILE A 24 -0.02 8.95 -4.13
CA ILE A 24 1.20 8.40 -4.73
C ILE A 24 1.94 9.51 -5.44
N ALA A 25 3.19 9.75 -5.05
CA ALA A 25 4.06 10.73 -5.67
C ALA A 25 5.25 10.05 -6.34
N ILE A 26 5.47 10.41 -7.60
CA ILE A 26 6.54 9.92 -8.46
C ILE A 26 7.48 11.09 -8.71
N ALA A 27 8.74 10.95 -8.31
CA ALA A 27 9.73 12.02 -8.35
C ALA A 27 10.65 11.98 -9.58
N ASP A 28 10.74 10.83 -10.26
CA ASP A 28 11.62 10.63 -11.41
C ASP A 28 10.88 9.85 -12.49
N SER A 29 11.01 10.31 -13.74
CA SER A 29 10.33 9.81 -14.92
C SER A 29 11.33 9.24 -15.92
N CYS A 30 12.36 8.51 -15.44
CA CYS A 30 13.38 7.85 -16.27
C CYS A 30 12.85 6.78 -17.25
N ASP A 31 11.59 6.85 -17.69
CA ASP A 31 10.88 5.91 -18.57
C ASP A 31 10.89 4.45 -18.08
N GLU A 32 11.21 4.22 -16.80
CA GLU A 32 11.13 2.90 -16.18
C GLU A 32 9.73 2.68 -15.62
N ASN A 33 9.09 1.58 -16.03
CA ASN A 33 7.79 1.18 -15.51
C ASN A 33 7.86 0.94 -13.99
N GLY A 34 7.00 1.63 -13.25
CA GLY A 34 6.85 1.46 -11.80
C GLY A 34 5.78 0.44 -11.44
N LYS A 35 5.84 -0.06 -10.20
CA LYS A 35 4.82 -0.95 -9.63
C LYS A 35 4.44 -0.48 -8.25
N ILE A 36 3.13 -0.42 -7.99
CA ILE A 36 2.56 -0.22 -6.66
C ILE A 36 1.90 -1.53 -6.26
N GLU A 37 2.19 -2.01 -5.06
CA GLU A 37 1.50 -3.16 -4.47
C GLU A 37 0.67 -2.69 -3.28
N ILE A 38 -0.61 -3.03 -3.29
CA ILE A 38 -1.52 -2.86 -2.17
C ILE A 38 -1.78 -4.26 -1.61
N ALA A 39 -1.28 -4.52 -0.41
CA ALA A 39 -1.47 -5.80 0.27
C ALA A 39 -2.29 -5.61 1.53
N TYR A 40 -3.23 -6.51 1.76
CA TYR A 40 -4.14 -6.45 2.91
C TYR A 40 -4.35 -7.83 3.54
N VAL A 41 -4.77 -7.79 4.79
CA VAL A 41 -5.12 -8.94 5.62
C VAL A 41 -6.40 -8.60 6.37
N CYS A 42 -7.29 -9.58 6.53
CA CYS A 42 -8.43 -9.43 7.42
C CYS A 42 -7.93 -9.56 8.87
N ILE A 43 -8.38 -8.66 9.74
CA ILE A 43 -7.99 -8.61 11.15
C ILE A 43 -9.26 -8.54 12.02
N ASP A 44 -9.11 -8.85 13.29
CA ASP A 44 -10.17 -8.71 14.29
C ASP A 44 -10.47 -7.23 14.56
N ASP A 45 -11.74 -6.91 14.86
CA ASP A 45 -12.23 -5.55 15.10
C ASP A 45 -11.56 -4.86 16.31
N SER A 46 -10.91 -5.62 17.19
CA SER A 46 -10.12 -5.09 18.31
C SER A 46 -8.81 -4.40 17.88
N ILE A 47 -8.36 -4.58 16.64
CA ILE A 47 -7.10 -3.99 16.15
C ILE A 47 -7.39 -2.67 15.45
N GLU A 48 -7.16 -1.56 16.16
CA GLU A 48 -7.46 -0.21 15.64
C GLU A 48 -6.31 0.42 14.84
N GLN A 49 -5.10 -0.13 14.92
CA GLN A 49 -3.91 0.43 14.27
C GLN A 49 -3.09 -0.64 13.57
N PHE A 50 -2.38 -0.24 12.51
CA PHE A 50 -1.56 -1.16 11.74
C PHE A 50 -0.49 -1.83 12.61
N ASN A 51 -0.49 -3.16 12.63
CA ASN A 51 0.48 -3.95 13.35
C ASN A 51 1.31 -4.82 12.40
N ARG A 52 2.59 -4.48 12.25
CA ARG A 52 3.51 -5.17 11.35
C ARG A 52 3.70 -6.66 11.69
N LYS A 53 3.64 -7.04 12.97
CA LYS A 53 3.81 -8.45 13.38
C LYS A 53 2.65 -9.31 12.89
N ILE A 54 1.43 -8.81 13.10
CA ILE A 54 0.20 -9.46 12.63
C ILE A 54 0.23 -9.55 11.10
N TYR A 55 0.50 -8.42 10.44
CA TYR A 55 0.64 -8.39 8.97
C TYR A 55 1.63 -9.43 8.45
N ASN A 56 2.82 -9.56 9.07
CA ASN A 56 3.83 -10.51 8.63
C ASN A 56 3.42 -11.98 8.84
N ALA A 57 2.75 -12.29 9.95
CA ALA A 57 2.31 -13.65 10.29
C ALA A 57 1.07 -14.11 9.51
N SER A 58 0.25 -13.17 9.01
CA SER A 58 -0.96 -13.47 8.26
C SER A 58 -0.71 -13.79 6.78
N GLN A 59 -1.59 -14.61 6.21
CA GLN A 59 -1.69 -14.80 4.76
C GLN A 59 -2.27 -13.54 4.12
N LYS A 60 -1.52 -12.95 3.19
CA LYS A 60 -1.83 -11.66 2.55
C LYS A 60 -2.53 -11.87 1.22
N THR A 61 -3.46 -10.99 0.91
CA THR A 61 -3.93 -10.79 -0.47
C THR A 61 -3.28 -9.53 -0.99
N SER A 62 -2.70 -9.58 -2.20
CA SER A 62 -2.10 -8.42 -2.85
C SER A 62 -2.76 -8.10 -4.18
N LEU A 63 -2.87 -6.80 -4.45
CA LEU A 63 -3.24 -6.22 -5.73
C LEU A 63 -2.05 -5.41 -6.24
N GLN A 64 -1.71 -5.62 -7.50
CA GLN A 64 -0.63 -4.91 -8.16
C GLN A 64 -1.18 -3.91 -9.19
N LEU A 65 -0.68 -2.68 -9.13
CA LEU A 65 -0.96 -1.62 -10.11
C LEU A 65 0.35 -1.28 -10.83
N CYS A 66 0.34 -1.40 -12.16
CA CYS A 66 1.48 -1.03 -12.99
C CYS A 66 1.38 0.46 -13.38
N ILE A 67 2.45 1.20 -13.15
CA ILE A 67 2.59 2.59 -13.60
C ILE A 67 3.18 2.54 -15.01
N VAL A 68 2.46 3.13 -15.97
CA VAL A 68 2.89 3.25 -17.36
C VAL A 68 3.05 4.74 -17.66
N PHE A 69 4.30 5.18 -17.86
CA PHE A 69 4.57 6.52 -18.41
C PHE A 69 4.32 6.49 -19.91
N ARG A 70 3.66 7.53 -20.44
CA ARG A 70 3.34 7.70 -21.86
C ARG A 70 3.64 9.12 -22.28
#